data_AF-A0A1M3GXS2-F1
#
_entry.id   AF-A0A1M3GXS2-F1
#
_cell.length_a   1.000
_cell.length_b   1.000
_cell.length_c   1.000
_cell.angle_alpha   90.00
_cell.angle_beta   90.00
_cell.angle_gamma   90.00
#
_symmetry.space_group_name_H-M   'P 1'
#
loop_
_entity.id
_entity.type
_entity.pdbx_description
1 polymer ?
#
loop_
_entity_poly.entity_id
_entity_poly.type
_entity_poly.pdbx_seq_one_letter_code
_entity_poly.pdbx_strand_id
1 'polypeptide(L)'
;MENSFKNLAGALLKTEEDKKILRGIQKIKNPTEKQEKIIQFVKKRLRIYSNWFLIYDNVEKFTDIQKYFPQDSVTWGDGKILLTTRDGNIQNNKHVSSSLQIGELAPHQMLNLFTKIIRETFSLKILLVVSSLSCLIIEAS
;
A
#
# COMPACT_ATOMS: atom_id res chain seq x y z
N MET A 1 1.30 -10.76 -3.56
CA MET A 1 0.02 -10.49 -2.87
C MET A 1 -0.20 -11.29 -1.59
N GLU A 2 0.15 -12.59 -1.56
CA GLU A 2 -0.11 -13.46 -0.38
C GLU A 2 0.44 -12.93 0.95
N ASN A 3 1.70 -12.46 0.98
CA ASN A 3 2.30 -11.90 2.19
C ASN A 3 1.60 -10.60 2.64
N SER A 4 1.20 -9.73 1.71
CA SER A 4 0.45 -8.51 2.03
C SER A 4 -0.88 -8.83 2.72
N PHE A 5 -1.59 -9.87 2.25
CA PHE A 5 -2.84 -10.31 2.87
C PHE A 5 -2.63 -10.98 4.23
N LYS A 6 -1.52 -11.71 4.42
CA LYS A 6 -1.11 -12.24 5.73
C LYS A 6 -0.86 -11.09 6.73
N ASN A 7 -0.15 -10.06 6.30
CA ASN A 7 0.12 -8.89 7.13
C ASN A 7 -1.17 -8.13 7.47
N LEU A 8 -2.07 -7.97 6.50
CA LEU A 8 -3.39 -7.39 6.71
C LEU A 8 -4.21 -8.20 7.72
N ALA A 9 -4.21 -9.54 7.62
CA ALA A 9 -4.86 -10.39 8.61
C ALA A 9 -4.31 -10.17 10.02
N GLY A 10 -2.99 -9.99 10.15
CA GLY A 10 -2.35 -9.64 11.42
C GLY A 10 -2.77 -8.26 11.94
N ALA A 11 -2.85 -7.25 11.06
CA ALA A 11 -3.24 -5.89 11.42
C ALA A 11 -4.73 -5.79 11.83
N LEU A 12 -5.59 -6.67 11.33
CA LEU A 12 -7.03 -6.70 11.60
C LEU A 12 -7.41 -7.44 12.89
N LEU A 13 -6.44 -8.00 13.62
CA LEU A 13 -6.63 -8.60 14.95
C LEU A 13 -7.12 -7.53 15.93
N LYS A 14 -8.26 -7.76 16.61
CA LYS A 14 -8.70 -6.90 17.74
C LYS A 14 -8.81 -7.66 19.05
N THR A 15 -9.24 -8.93 19.01
CA THR A 15 -9.53 -9.71 20.20
C THR A 15 -8.56 -10.88 20.38
N GLU A 16 -8.54 -11.47 21.57
CA GLU A 16 -7.80 -12.71 21.81
C GLU A 16 -8.37 -13.88 21.00
N GLU A 17 -9.68 -13.87 20.71
CA GLU A 17 -10.32 -14.83 19.82
C GLU A 17 -9.77 -14.73 18.40
N ASP A 18 -9.57 -13.51 17.88
CA ASP A 18 -8.96 -13.29 16.57
C ASP A 18 -7.53 -13.89 16.54
N LYS A 19 -6.76 -13.68 17.61
CA LYS A 19 -5.40 -14.23 17.74
C LYS A 19 -5.41 -15.75 17.77
N LYS A 20 -6.33 -16.37 18.52
CA LYS A 20 -6.51 -17.83 18.56
C LYS A 20 -6.86 -18.39 17.18
N ILE A 21 -7.78 -17.75 16.46
CA ILE A 21 -8.17 -18.14 15.10
C ILE A 21 -6.97 -18.07 14.15
N LEU A 22 -6.24 -16.95 14.13
CA LEU A 22 -5.11 -16.78 13.22
C LEU A 22 -3.97 -17.77 13.53
N ARG A 23 -3.70 -18.05 14.81
CA ARG A 23 -2.75 -19.12 15.22
C ARG A 23 -3.21 -20.49 14.73
N GLY A 24 -4.51 -20.79 14.77
CA GLY A 24 -5.07 -22.01 14.19
C GLY A 24 -4.81 -22.12 12.70
N ILE A 25 -5.07 -21.03 11.95
CA ILE A 25 -4.82 -20.96 10.51
C ILE A 25 -3.32 -21.15 10.19
N GLN A 26 -2.43 -20.59 11.01
CA GLN A 26 -0.98 -20.71 10.80
C GLN A 26 -0.48 -22.17 10.88
N LYS A 27 -1.15 -23.03 11.64
CA LYS A 27 -0.80 -24.45 11.80
C LYS A 27 -1.26 -25.36 10.64
N ILE A 28 -2.09 -24.86 9.74
CA ILE A 28 -2.55 -25.61 8.56
C ILE A 28 -1.34 -25.91 7.66
N LYS A 29 -1.14 -27.18 7.31
CA LYS A 29 -0.03 -27.64 6.47
C LYS A 29 -0.28 -27.38 4.99
N ASN A 30 -1.53 -27.55 4.53
CA ASN A 30 -1.87 -27.34 3.13
C ASN A 30 -1.83 -25.83 2.80
N PRO A 31 -0.99 -25.39 1.83
CA PRO A 31 -0.82 -23.97 1.53
C PRO A 31 -2.08 -23.33 0.93
N THR A 32 -2.80 -24.04 0.07
CA THR A 32 -4.03 -23.57 -0.57
C THR A 32 -5.14 -23.36 0.46
N GLU A 33 -5.36 -24.36 1.31
CA GLU A 33 -6.34 -24.28 2.40
C GLU A 33 -6.00 -23.14 3.36
N LYS A 34 -4.72 -23.03 3.75
CA LYS A 34 -4.24 -21.95 4.62
C LYS A 34 -4.53 -20.58 4.01
N GLN A 35 -4.22 -20.38 2.73
CA GLN A 35 -4.47 -19.14 2.02
C GLN A 35 -5.97 -18.79 1.99
N GLU A 36 -6.84 -19.77 1.72
CA GLU A 36 -8.29 -19.58 1.72
C GLU A 36 -8.83 -19.17 3.09
N LYS A 37 -8.35 -19.82 4.16
CA LYS A 37 -8.73 -19.46 5.54
C LYS A 37 -8.27 -18.06 5.92
N ILE A 38 -7.10 -17.61 5.45
CA ILE A 38 -6.64 -16.22 5.64
C ILE A 38 -7.56 -15.23 4.93
N ILE A 39 -7.95 -15.52 3.69
CA ILE A 39 -8.87 -14.65 2.93
C ILE A 39 -10.23 -14.58 3.62
N GLN A 40 -10.77 -15.72 4.07
CA GLN A 40 -12.02 -15.77 4.84
C GLN A 40 -11.93 -14.96 6.13
N PHE A 41 -10.81 -15.05 6.84
CA PHE A 41 -10.56 -14.26 8.03
C PHE A 41 -10.59 -12.76 7.70
N VAL A 42 -9.82 -12.32 6.70
CA VAL A 42 -9.78 -10.90 6.27
C VAL A 42 -11.17 -10.41 5.87
N LYS A 43 -11.93 -11.18 5.07
CA LYS A 43 -13.32 -10.85 4.69
C LYS A 43 -14.20 -10.60 5.92
N LYS A 44 -14.21 -11.54 6.87
CA LYS A 44 -14.99 -11.43 8.11
C LYS A 44 -14.59 -10.18 8.90
N ARG A 45 -13.29 -9.89 8.97
CA ARG A 45 -12.79 -8.73 9.70
C ARG A 45 -13.18 -7.43 9.00
N LEU A 46 -12.89 -7.28 7.72
CA LEU A 46 -13.22 -6.09 6.94
C LEU A 46 -14.72 -5.76 7.00
N ARG A 47 -15.59 -6.78 6.96
CA ARG A 47 -17.05 -6.58 7.10
C ARG A 47 -17.47 -5.90 8.41
N ILE A 48 -16.69 -6.04 9.48
CA ILE A 48 -16.98 -5.41 10.78
C ILE A 48 -16.55 -3.94 10.78
N TYR A 49 -15.56 -3.55 9.98
CA TYR A 49 -15.14 -2.15 9.86
C TYR A 49 -15.96 -1.46 8.78
N SER A 50 -16.64 -0.37 9.13
CA SER A 50 -17.23 0.50 8.12
C SER A 50 -16.14 1.35 7.46
N ASN A 51 -16.31 1.62 6.16
CA ASN A 51 -15.49 2.56 5.39
C ASN A 51 -14.00 2.20 5.33
N TRP A 52 -13.67 0.91 5.24
CA TRP A 52 -12.28 0.51 5.06
C TRP A 52 -11.76 0.99 3.69
N PHE A 53 -10.43 1.17 3.59
CA PHE A 53 -9.75 1.59 2.37
C PHE A 53 -8.58 0.66 2.06
N LEU A 54 -8.57 0.09 0.86
CA LEU A 54 -7.50 -0.80 0.40
C LEU A 54 -6.79 -0.21 -0.82
N ILE A 55 -5.46 -0.28 -0.81
CA ILE A 55 -4.61 0.17 -1.92
C ILE A 55 -3.97 -1.06 -2.56
N TYR A 56 -4.21 -1.25 -3.85
CA TYR A 56 -3.58 -2.26 -4.68
C TYR A 56 -2.58 -1.55 -5.59
N ASP A 57 -1.31 -1.55 -5.16
CA ASP A 57 -0.27 -0.82 -5.87
C ASP A 57 0.39 -1.67 -6.96
N ASN A 58 0.62 -1.05 -8.12
CA ASN A 58 1.31 -1.59 -9.28
C ASN A 58 0.78 -2.96 -9.74
N VAL A 59 -0.54 -3.06 -9.94
CA VAL A 59 -1.19 -4.29 -10.44
C VAL A 59 -0.89 -4.46 -11.92
N GLU A 60 -0.24 -5.55 -12.30
CA GLU A 60 0.03 -5.87 -13.72
C GLU A 60 -1.19 -6.51 -14.40
N LYS A 61 -1.78 -7.54 -13.77
CA LYS A 61 -2.97 -8.24 -14.28
C LYS A 61 -4.02 -8.35 -13.18
N PHE A 62 -5.27 -8.13 -13.54
CA PHE A 62 -6.38 -8.26 -12.58
C PHE A 62 -6.52 -9.70 -12.03
N THR A 63 -6.16 -10.71 -12.83
CA THR A 63 -6.16 -12.13 -12.42
C THR A 63 -5.31 -12.39 -11.19
N ASP A 64 -4.22 -11.65 -11.03
CA ASP A 64 -3.26 -11.85 -9.94
C ASP A 64 -3.83 -11.40 -8.58
N ILE A 65 -4.83 -10.51 -8.62
CA ILE A 65 -5.47 -9.94 -7.45
C ILE A 65 -6.90 -10.46 -7.25
N GLN A 66 -7.48 -11.13 -8.25
CA GLN A 66 -8.90 -11.50 -8.29
C GLN A 66 -9.36 -12.28 -7.05
N LYS A 67 -8.54 -13.21 -6.55
CA LYS A 67 -8.85 -14.01 -5.34
C LYS A 67 -8.92 -13.15 -4.06
N TYR A 68 -8.24 -12.01 -4.08
CA TYR A 68 -8.05 -11.09 -2.96
C TYR A 68 -8.85 -9.80 -3.10
N PHE A 69 -9.52 -9.60 -4.23
CA PHE A 69 -10.21 -8.36 -4.55
C PHE A 69 -11.62 -8.35 -3.94
N PRO A 70 -12.03 -7.29 -3.21
CA PRO A 70 -13.39 -7.14 -2.74
C PRO A 70 -14.38 -6.98 -3.91
N GLN A 71 -15.32 -7.93 -4.03
CA GLN A 71 -16.26 -7.99 -5.16
C GLN A 71 -17.66 -7.49 -4.81
N ASP A 72 -18.06 -7.58 -3.55
CA ASP A 72 -19.41 -7.28 -3.07
C ASP A 72 -19.40 -6.81 -1.61
N SER A 73 -20.28 -5.88 -1.26
CA SER A 73 -20.41 -5.33 0.10
C SER A 73 -20.99 -6.33 1.10
N VAL A 74 -21.79 -7.32 0.64
CA VAL A 74 -22.38 -8.35 1.51
C VAL A 74 -21.29 -9.20 2.16
N THR A 75 -20.25 -9.57 1.40
CA THR A 75 -19.14 -10.39 1.85
C THR A 75 -18.03 -9.59 2.50
N TRP A 76 -17.67 -8.43 1.92
CA TRP A 76 -16.48 -7.66 2.31
C TRP A 76 -16.78 -6.46 3.20
N GLY A 77 -18.05 -6.05 3.32
CA GLY A 77 -18.46 -4.79 3.94
C GLY A 77 -18.26 -3.59 3.04
N ASP A 78 -18.63 -2.43 3.55
CA ASP A 78 -18.57 -1.17 2.83
C ASP A 78 -17.17 -0.57 2.91
N GLY A 79 -16.55 -0.36 1.75
CA GLY A 79 -15.22 0.19 1.64
C GLY A 79 -14.91 0.74 0.26
N LYS A 80 -13.71 1.30 0.15
CA LYS A 80 -13.19 1.91 -1.07
C LYS A 80 -11.86 1.28 -1.45
N ILE A 81 -11.61 1.20 -2.74
CA ILE A 81 -10.39 0.62 -3.29
C ILE A 81 -9.71 1.66 -4.17
N LEU A 82 -8.41 1.82 -4.01
CA LEU A 82 -7.55 2.51 -4.95
C LEU A 82 -6.63 1.48 -5.60
N LEU A 83 -6.63 1.42 -6.92
CA LEU A 83 -5.78 0.53 -7.69
C LEU A 83 -4.89 1.36 -8.60
N THR A 84 -3.58 1.12 -8.55
CA THR A 84 -2.63 1.70 -9.51
C THR A 84 -2.17 0.60 -10.46
N THR A 85 -2.08 0.92 -11.76
CA THR A 85 -1.65 -0.01 -12.80
C THR A 85 -1.01 0.75 -13.96
N ARG A 86 -0.27 0.02 -14.79
CA ARG A 86 0.22 0.49 -16.10
C ARG A 86 -0.63 -0.03 -17.26
N ASP A 87 -1.56 -0.97 -17.00
CA ASP A 87 -2.44 -1.54 -18.00
C ASP A 87 -3.72 -0.70 -18.14
N GLY A 88 -3.79 0.10 -19.22
CA GLY A 88 -4.97 0.89 -19.53
C GLY A 88 -6.23 0.06 -19.79
N ASN A 89 -6.11 -1.24 -20.08
CA ASN A 89 -7.27 -2.11 -20.31
C ASN A 89 -8.00 -2.51 -19.03
N ILE A 90 -7.42 -2.27 -17.84
CA ILE A 90 -8.05 -2.65 -16.57
C ILE A 90 -9.43 -1.99 -16.36
N GLN A 91 -9.65 -0.84 -17.01
CA GLN A 91 -10.92 -0.11 -16.96
C GLN A 91 -12.08 -0.88 -17.59
N ASN A 92 -11.80 -1.84 -18.49
CA ASN A 92 -12.81 -2.68 -19.15
C ASN A 92 -13.28 -3.84 -18.24
N ASN A 93 -13.28 -3.62 -16.93
CA ASN A 93 -13.66 -4.60 -15.93
C ASN A 93 -14.86 -4.09 -15.13
N LYS A 94 -15.89 -4.93 -14.98
CA LYS A 94 -17.13 -4.63 -14.22
C LYS A 94 -16.89 -4.21 -12.76
N HIS A 95 -15.69 -4.45 -12.23
CA HIS A 95 -15.29 -4.10 -10.87
C HIS A 95 -14.68 -2.69 -10.74
N VAL A 96 -14.45 -1.98 -11.86
CA VAL A 96 -13.91 -0.62 -11.87
C VAL A 96 -15.05 0.37 -12.11
N SER A 97 -15.30 1.24 -11.13
CA SER A 97 -16.34 2.27 -11.23
C SER A 97 -15.84 3.57 -11.88
N SER A 98 -14.55 3.87 -11.75
CA SER A 98 -13.91 5.06 -12.29
C SER A 98 -12.42 4.81 -12.52
N SER A 99 -11.87 5.35 -13.60
CA SER A 99 -10.44 5.36 -13.89
C SER A 99 -9.91 6.80 -13.99
N LEU A 100 -8.67 7.00 -13.55
CA LEU A 100 -7.93 8.25 -13.74
C LEU A 100 -6.66 7.93 -14.51
N GLN A 101 -6.58 8.38 -15.75
CA GLN A 101 -5.36 8.26 -16.54
C GLN A 101 -4.36 9.33 -16.11
N ILE A 102 -3.20 8.89 -15.64
CA ILE A 102 -2.10 9.79 -15.30
C ILE A 102 -1.28 10.02 -16.58
N GLY A 103 -1.38 11.24 -17.13
CA GLY A 103 -0.62 11.68 -18.29
C GLY A 103 0.77 12.20 -17.91
N GLU A 104 1.49 12.67 -18.93
CA GLU A 104 2.78 13.34 -18.75
C GLU A 104 2.62 14.68 -18.03
N LEU A 105 3.69 15.11 -17.36
CA LEU A 105 3.75 16.44 -16.77
C LEU A 105 3.81 17.50 -17.86
N ALA A 106 3.02 18.57 -17.70
CA ALA A 106 3.15 19.73 -18.57
C ALA A 106 4.56 20.36 -18.43
N PRO A 107 5.10 21.07 -19.44
CA PRO A 107 6.46 21.61 -19.39
C PRO A 107 6.76 22.46 -18.15
N HIS A 108 5.80 23.27 -17.70
CA HIS A 108 5.95 24.07 -16.48
C HIS A 108 5.96 23.21 -15.20
N GLN A 109 5.19 22.11 -15.15
CA GLN A 109 5.20 21.17 -14.03
C GLN A 109 6.51 20.39 -13.98
N MET A 110 7.05 20.00 -15.15
CA MET A 110 8.34 19.35 -15.26
C MET A 110 9.47 20.28 -14.79
N LEU A 111 9.50 21.53 -15.26
CA LEU A 111 10.47 22.53 -14.81
C LEU A 111 10.36 22.75 -13.29
N ASN A 112 9.14 22.93 -12.77
CA ASN A 112 8.91 23.09 -11.33
C ASN A 112 9.41 21.89 -10.52
N LEU A 113 9.13 20.67 -10.97
CA LEU A 113 9.60 19.45 -10.31
C LEU A 113 11.14 19.38 -10.33
N PHE A 114 11.74 19.62 -11.49
CA PHE A 114 13.19 19.62 -11.66
C PHE A 114 13.88 20.64 -10.76
N THR A 115 13.39 21.89 -10.75
CA THR A 115 13.91 22.95 -9.87
C THR A 115 13.78 22.59 -8.40
N LYS A 116 12.66 21.97 -7.97
CA LYS A 116 12.50 21.49 -6.59
C LYS A 116 13.54 20.42 -6.24
N ILE A 117 13.70 19.39 -7.09
CA ILE A 117 14.67 18.31 -6.86
C ILE A 117 16.08 18.86 -6.73
N ILE A 118 16.48 19.76 -7.63
CA ILE A 118 17.79 20.41 -7.58
C ILE A 118 17.95 21.18 -6.26
N ARG A 119 17.03 22.08 -5.91
CA ARG A 119 17.18 22.92 -4.71
C ARG A 119 17.29 22.11 -3.42
N GLU A 120 16.53 21.03 -3.29
CA GLU A 120 16.62 20.12 -2.13
C GLU A 120 17.97 19.39 -2.10
N THR A 121 18.43 18.90 -3.26
CA THR A 121 19.72 18.20 -3.38
C THR A 121 20.91 19.13 -3.09
N PHE A 122 20.84 20.40 -3.52
CA PHE A 122 21.88 21.39 -3.25
C PHE A 122 21.83 21.91 -1.81
N SER A 123 20.66 22.00 -1.18
CA SER A 123 20.53 22.38 0.23
C SER A 123 21.17 21.34 1.17
N LEU A 124 21.05 20.04 0.83
CA LEU A 124 21.74 18.96 1.55
C LEU A 124 23.27 19.00 1.39
N LYS A 125 23.77 19.40 0.21
CA LYS A 125 25.21 19.60 0.00
C LYS A 125 25.77 20.79 0.77
N ILE A 126 25.02 21.89 0.88
CA ILE A 126 25.41 23.02 1.72
C ILE A 126 25.44 22.60 3.19
N LEU A 127 24.50 21.79 3.68
CA LEU A 127 24.53 21.29 5.05
C LEU A 127 25.77 20.40 5.32
N LEU A 128 26.18 19.57 4.36
CA LEU A 128 27.40 18.74 4.44
C LEU A 128 28.70 19.56 4.37
N VAL A 129 28.73 20.65 3.59
CA VAL A 129 29.90 21.55 3.53
C VAL A 129 29.99 22.40 4.80
N VAL A 130 28.87 22.81 5.38
CA VAL A 130 28.85 23.61 6.62
C VAL A 130 29.14 22.76 7.87
N SER A 131 28.76 21.48 7.91
CA SER A 131 29.13 20.56 9.01
C SER A 131 30.59 20.09 8.97
N SER A 132 31.29 20.32 7.86
CA SER A 132 32.73 20.05 7.71
C SER A 132 33.62 21.22 8.13
N LEU A 133 33.05 22.40 8.43
CA LEU A 133 33.78 23.63 8.77
C LEU A 133 33.67 24.05 10.24
N SER A 134 32.97 23.30 11.09
CA SER A 134 32.95 23.54 12.54
C SER A 134 34.00 22.71 13.28
N CYS A 135 35.26 22.81 12.86
CA CYS A 135 36.40 22.33 13.65
C CYS A 135 37.28 23.53 14.07
N LEU A 136 37.18 23.85 15.37
CA LEU A 136 38.10 24.61 16.23
C LEU A 136 38.60 26.00 15.78
N ILE A 137 38.08 27.04 16.44
CA ILE A 137 38.94 27.99 17.15
C ILE A 137 38.43 28.06 18.60
N ILE A 138 39.18 27.45 19.51
CA ILE A 138 39.13 27.72 20.94
C ILE A 138 40.26 28.73 21.19
N GLU A 139 39.94 29.92 21.68
CA GLU A 139 40.87 30.68 22.52
C GLU A 139 40.11 31.25 23.71
N ALA A 140 40.53 30.83 24.90
CA ALA A 140 40.26 31.52 26.15
C ALA A 140 41.47 31.33 27.07
N SER A 141 42.38 32.31 27.07
CA SER A 141 43.03 32.99 28.21
C SER A 141 44.10 33.93 27.67
#